data_AF-A0A380FX56-F1
#
_entry.id   AF-A0A380FX56-F1
#
_cell.length_a   1.000
_cell.length_b   1.000
_cell.length_c   1.000
_cell.angle_alpha   90.00
_cell.angle_beta   90.00
_cell.angle_gamma   90.00
#
_symmetry.space_group_name_H-M   'P 1'
#
loop_
_entity.id
_entity.type
_entity.pdbx_description
1 polymer ?
#
loop_
_entity_poly.entity_id
_entity_poly.type
_entity_poly.pdbx_seq_one_letter_code
_entity_poly.pdbx_strand_id
1 'polypeptide(L)'
;MFNQLELNNSIRCIYLSKDNKWGVAVTIHKVTKKILGLLLVPINKEREQFFSGFNYFMPIDREWKVVWGGDTLLTNYHSNISSQKYAYDLLIEKENKTYSDEGNQNGDYFAYKQNIVAPRSGVVVDVRNSIKDNQPGVMNEKQLLGNYVIMRHGEQEYSLIAHFMPNSILVTPGQSVKSGDLLGKCGNSGHSSEPHIHFQVMTTPLLSEDCLSKKIKFENLEDPFIGDIVTGKN
;
A
#
# COMPACT_ATOMS: atom_id res chain seq x y z
N MET A 1 -12.93 5.68 20.89
CA MET A 1 -12.24 4.79 19.93
C MET A 1 -12.48 5.39 18.57
N PHE A 2 -11.44 5.56 17.76
CA PHE A 2 -11.50 6.26 16.48
C PHE A 2 -11.57 5.28 15.31
N ASN A 3 -10.78 4.22 15.35
CA ASN A 3 -10.78 3.17 14.33
C ASN A 3 -10.32 1.84 14.97
N GLN A 4 -10.71 0.72 14.37
CA GLN A 4 -10.27 -0.61 14.74
C GLN A 4 -10.08 -1.47 13.49
N LEU A 5 -8.95 -2.19 13.41
CA LEU A 5 -8.68 -3.19 12.40
C LEU A 5 -8.43 -4.54 13.06
N GLU A 6 -9.16 -5.56 12.65
CA GLU A 6 -8.94 -6.94 13.07
C GLU A 6 -8.36 -7.75 11.91
N LEU A 7 -7.20 -8.37 12.13
CA LEU A 7 -6.52 -9.16 11.12
C LEU A 7 -5.59 -10.20 11.78
N ASN A 8 -5.56 -11.43 11.27
CA ASN A 8 -4.60 -12.46 11.67
C ASN A 8 -4.51 -12.65 13.19
N ASN A 9 -5.65 -12.89 13.84
CA ASN A 9 -5.79 -13.02 15.31
C ASN A 9 -5.32 -11.80 16.11
N SER A 10 -5.12 -10.65 15.47
CA SER A 10 -4.71 -9.41 16.11
C SER A 10 -5.79 -8.36 15.94
N ILE A 11 -5.91 -7.49 16.93
CA ILE A 11 -6.79 -6.33 16.90
C ILE A 11 -5.94 -5.09 17.14
N ARG A 12 -5.97 -4.16 16.17
CA ARG A 12 -5.37 -2.83 16.29
C ARG A 12 -6.48 -1.84 16.60
N CYS A 13 -6.39 -1.18 17.75
CA CYS A 13 -7.33 -0.14 18.16
C CYS A 13 -6.62 1.21 18.16
N ILE A 14 -7.24 2.22 17.54
CA ILE A 14 -6.75 3.60 17.51
C ILE A 14 -7.67 4.47 18.35
N TYR A 15 -7.09 5.27 19.25
CA TYR A 15 -7.78 6.22 20.10
C TYR A 15 -7.14 7.60 19.96
N LEU A 16 -7.98 8.64 19.96
CA LEU A 16 -7.53 10.03 19.99
C LEU A 16 -7.84 10.64 21.36
N SER A 17 -7.03 11.59 21.79
CA SER A 17 -7.35 12.46 22.92
C SER A 17 -8.57 13.32 22.61
N LYS A 18 -9.28 13.80 23.65
CA LYS A 18 -10.49 14.62 23.47
C LYS A 18 -10.26 15.88 22.64
N ASP A 19 -9.05 16.44 22.70
CA ASP A 19 -8.64 17.63 21.94
C ASP A 19 -8.01 17.29 20.58
N ASN A 20 -7.97 16.01 20.21
CA ASN A 20 -7.36 15.49 18.99
C ASN A 20 -5.88 15.89 18.78
N LYS A 21 -5.14 16.18 19.85
CA LYS A 21 -3.70 16.51 19.79
C LYS A 21 -2.79 15.31 19.94
N TRP A 22 -3.29 14.21 20.50
CA TRP A 22 -2.54 12.99 20.73
C TRP A 22 -3.36 11.79 20.29
N GLY A 23 -2.69 10.74 19.85
CA GLY A 23 -3.34 9.47 19.62
C GLY A 23 -2.47 8.30 20.03
N VAL A 24 -3.13 7.20 20.37
CA VAL A 24 -2.52 5.94 20.70
C VAL A 24 -3.08 4.85 19.78
N ALA A 25 -2.19 4.03 19.24
CA ALA A 25 -2.56 2.80 18.58
C ALA A 25 -1.99 1.62 19.38
N VAL A 26 -2.85 0.67 19.73
CA VAL A 26 -2.46 -0.55 20.45
C VAL A 26 -2.85 -1.74 19.60
N THR A 27 -1.91 -2.64 19.36
CA THR A 27 -2.15 -3.92 18.67
C THR A 27 -2.05 -5.04 19.69
N ILE A 28 -3.09 -5.85 19.79
CA ILE A 28 -3.22 -6.92 20.80
C ILE A 28 -3.50 -8.24 20.09
N HIS A 29 -2.79 -9.29 20.48
CA HIS A 29 -3.10 -10.64 20.05
C HIS A 29 -4.38 -11.13 20.76
N LYS A 30 -5.45 -11.42 20.00
CA LYS A 30 -6.79 -11.73 20.53
C LYS A 30 -6.83 -12.97 21.43
N VAL A 31 -6.02 -13.99 21.13
CA VAL A 31 -5.97 -15.23 21.94
C VAL A 31 -5.06 -15.07 23.16
N THR A 32 -3.76 -14.83 22.94
CA THR A 32 -2.76 -14.77 24.02
C THR A 32 -2.85 -13.51 24.90
N LYS A 33 -3.63 -12.50 24.48
CA LYS A 33 -3.77 -11.19 25.14
C LYS A 33 -2.46 -10.39 25.26
N LYS A 34 -1.42 -10.78 24.52
CA LYS A 34 -0.15 -10.04 24.46
C LYS A 34 -0.31 -8.74 23.66
N ILE A 35 0.33 -7.68 24.12
CA ILE A 35 0.51 -6.44 23.34
C ILE A 35 1.60 -6.72 22.31
N LEU A 36 1.26 -6.61 21.03
CA LEU A 36 2.17 -6.79 19.90
C LEU A 36 2.80 -5.47 19.44
N GLY A 37 2.10 -4.35 19.68
CA GLY A 37 2.58 -3.02 19.33
C GLY A 37 1.87 -1.94 20.12
N LEU A 38 2.60 -0.90 20.47
CA LEU A 38 2.09 0.29 21.14
C LEU A 38 2.76 1.51 20.52
N LEU A 39 1.96 2.41 19.97
CA LEU A 39 2.40 3.66 19.38
C LEU A 39 1.64 4.80 20.05
N LEU A 40 2.36 5.78 20.61
CA LEU A 40 1.81 7.02 21.14
C LEU A 40 2.48 8.18 20.41
N VAL A 41 1.69 8.98 19.69
CA VAL A 41 2.22 10.07 18.86
C VAL A 41 1.36 11.33 18.99
N PRO A 42 1.97 12.52 18.89
CA PRO A 42 1.20 13.73 18.67
C PRO A 42 0.54 13.69 17.30
N ILE A 43 -0.66 14.25 17.19
CA ILE A 43 -1.39 14.38 15.93
C ILE A 43 -1.13 15.77 15.39
N ASN A 44 -0.20 15.84 14.45
CA ASN A 44 0.04 17.06 13.69
C ASN A 44 -0.88 17.02 12.46
N LYS A 45 -1.97 17.81 12.49
CA LYS A 45 -2.73 18.06 11.27
C LYS A 45 -1.93 19.01 10.40
N GLU A 46 -1.35 18.49 9.34
CA GLU A 46 -0.78 19.37 8.32
C GLU A 46 -1.88 20.20 7.67
N ARG A 47 -1.57 21.47 7.43
CA ARG A 47 -2.52 22.43 6.86
C ARG A 47 -2.55 22.42 5.34
N GLU A 48 -1.47 21.98 4.70
CA GLU A 48 -1.36 21.95 3.23
C GLU A 48 -1.12 20.53 2.75
N GLN A 49 -2.03 20.04 1.91
CA GLN A 49 -1.92 18.75 1.26
C GLN A 49 -1.58 18.98 -0.21
N PHE A 50 -0.50 18.35 -0.68
CA PHE A 50 -0.10 18.44 -2.07
C PHE A 50 -0.80 17.34 -2.87
N PHE A 51 -1.93 17.67 -3.50
CA PHE A 51 -2.75 16.69 -4.21
C PHE A 51 -2.19 16.31 -5.58
N SER A 52 -2.54 15.11 -6.06
CA SER A 52 -2.34 14.71 -7.44
C SER A 52 -3.07 15.66 -8.41
N GLY A 53 -2.47 15.93 -9.57
CA GLY A 53 -3.09 16.70 -10.64
C GLY A 53 -4.21 15.92 -11.32
N PHE A 54 -4.11 14.59 -11.32
CA PHE A 54 -5.08 13.69 -11.92
C PHE A 54 -5.83 12.82 -10.90
N ASN A 55 -6.91 12.21 -11.38
CA ASN A 55 -7.62 11.16 -10.66
C ASN A 55 -7.08 9.77 -11.02
N TYR A 56 -7.13 8.87 -10.04
CA TYR A 56 -6.62 7.50 -10.10
C TYR A 56 -7.68 6.50 -9.64
N PHE A 57 -7.53 5.25 -10.07
CA PHE A 57 -8.15 4.11 -9.42
C PHE A 57 -7.12 3.40 -8.53
N MET A 58 -7.57 2.58 -7.59
CA MET A 58 -6.67 1.60 -6.96
C MET A 58 -6.12 0.64 -8.03
N PRO A 59 -4.85 0.18 -7.93
CA PRO A 59 -4.21 -0.67 -8.94
C PRO A 59 -4.64 -2.14 -8.85
N ILE A 60 -5.93 -2.40 -8.60
CA ILE A 60 -6.52 -3.72 -8.34
C ILE A 60 -7.76 -3.92 -9.22
N ASP A 61 -8.11 -5.17 -9.52
CA ASP A 61 -9.24 -5.54 -10.39
C ASP A 61 -10.45 -6.12 -9.63
N ARG A 62 -10.42 -6.04 -8.29
CA ARG A 62 -11.43 -6.59 -7.37
C ARG A 62 -11.35 -5.89 -6.02
N GLU A 63 -12.18 -6.31 -5.08
CA GLU A 63 -12.16 -5.81 -3.71
C GLU A 63 -10.91 -6.24 -2.95
N TRP A 64 -10.21 -5.26 -2.37
CA TRP A 64 -9.08 -5.43 -1.47
C TRP A 64 -9.28 -4.57 -0.23
N LYS A 65 -8.63 -4.94 0.86
CA LYS A 65 -8.58 -4.16 2.09
C LYS A 65 -7.36 -3.24 2.11
N VAL A 66 -7.57 -2.00 2.54
CA VAL A 66 -6.52 -1.05 2.90
C VAL A 66 -5.99 -1.42 4.29
N VAL A 67 -4.71 -1.78 4.38
CA VAL A 67 -4.05 -2.07 5.68
C VAL A 67 -3.13 -0.95 6.14
N TRP A 68 -2.69 -0.10 5.21
CA TRP A 68 -2.06 1.17 5.50
C TRP A 68 -2.64 2.24 4.60
N GLY A 69 -3.18 3.30 5.20
CA GLY A 69 -3.85 4.39 4.50
C GLY A 69 -4.26 5.52 5.45
N GLY A 70 -4.47 6.71 4.90
CA GLY A 70 -4.70 7.94 5.66
C GLY A 70 -3.43 8.73 6.00
N ASP A 71 -3.63 9.87 6.67
CA ASP A 71 -2.65 10.97 6.71
C ASP A 71 -1.78 11.01 7.98
N THR A 72 -1.84 9.99 8.84
CA THR A 72 -1.17 10.02 10.15
C THR A 72 -0.41 8.73 10.43
N LEU A 73 0.64 8.82 11.27
CA LEU A 73 1.41 7.64 11.72
C LEU A 73 0.57 6.59 12.45
N LEU A 74 -0.60 6.97 12.96
CA LEU A 74 -1.51 6.04 13.63
C LEU A 74 -2.16 5.07 12.63
N THR A 75 -2.42 5.56 11.41
CA THR A 75 -3.25 4.90 10.39
C THR A 75 -2.43 4.45 9.18
N ASN A 76 -1.29 5.10 8.95
CA ASN A 76 -0.37 4.85 7.86
C ASN A 76 1.07 4.99 8.35
N TYR A 77 1.81 3.89 8.42
CA TYR A 77 3.21 3.96 8.85
C TYR A 77 4.10 4.72 7.86
N HIS A 78 3.68 4.81 6.59
CA HIS A 78 4.38 5.56 5.54
C HIS A 78 4.31 7.07 5.72
N SER A 79 3.40 7.58 6.56
CA SER A 79 3.07 9.01 6.64
C SER A 79 4.25 9.92 7.03
N ASN A 80 5.34 9.34 7.55
CA ASN A 80 6.55 10.05 7.97
C ASN A 80 7.71 9.95 6.97
N ILE A 81 7.48 9.33 5.80
CA ILE A 81 8.43 9.26 4.69
C ILE A 81 7.92 10.20 3.59
N SER A 82 8.69 11.24 3.25
CA SER A 82 8.25 12.31 2.34
C SER A 82 7.69 11.79 1.00
N SER A 83 8.33 10.78 0.42
CA SER A 83 7.95 10.18 -0.86
C SER A 83 6.78 9.20 -0.77
N GLN A 84 6.48 8.64 0.41
CA GLN A 84 5.48 7.59 0.60
C GLN A 84 4.29 8.05 1.46
N LYS A 85 4.27 9.31 1.88
CA LYS A 85 3.35 9.81 2.89
C LYS A 85 1.86 9.50 2.67
N TYR A 86 1.43 9.50 1.41
CA TYR A 86 0.05 9.18 1.01
C TYR A 86 -0.05 7.83 0.28
N ALA A 87 0.90 6.93 0.54
CA ALA A 87 0.90 5.60 -0.02
C ALA A 87 -0.16 4.72 0.66
N TYR A 88 -0.56 3.71 -0.09
CA TYR A 88 -1.50 2.69 0.32
C TYR A 88 -0.84 1.32 0.24
N ASP A 89 -1.02 0.52 1.28
CA ASP A 89 -0.77 -0.91 1.20
C ASP A 89 -2.10 -1.66 1.19
N LEU A 90 -2.26 -2.52 0.20
CA LEU A 90 -3.49 -3.24 -0.11
C LEU A 90 -3.24 -4.75 0.00
N LEU A 91 -4.13 -5.47 0.68
CA LEU A 91 -4.15 -6.93 0.67
C LEU A 91 -5.57 -7.48 0.60
N ILE A 92 -5.71 -8.79 0.46
CA ILE A 92 -7.02 -9.46 0.48
C ILE A 92 -7.16 -10.18 1.82
N GLU A 93 -8.31 -10.01 2.45
CA GLU A 93 -8.71 -10.80 3.60
C GLU A 93 -9.99 -11.60 3.35
N LYS A 94 -10.15 -12.68 4.12
CA LYS A 94 -11.41 -13.41 4.29
C LYS A 94 -11.55 -13.73 5.77
N GLU A 95 -12.70 -13.38 6.36
CA GLU A 95 -12.98 -13.65 7.77
C GLU A 95 -11.86 -13.17 8.72
N ASN A 96 -11.36 -11.94 8.51
CA ASN A 96 -10.25 -11.32 9.25
C ASN A 96 -8.91 -12.08 9.16
N LYS A 97 -8.69 -12.90 8.12
CA LYS A 97 -7.40 -13.53 7.81
C LYS A 97 -6.91 -13.14 6.43
N THR A 98 -5.60 -12.93 6.29
CA THR A 98 -4.97 -12.66 4.97
C THR A 98 -4.57 -13.94 4.22
N TYR A 99 -4.60 -15.08 4.92
CA TYR A 99 -4.17 -16.38 4.40
C TYR A 99 -5.10 -17.53 4.81
N SER A 100 -5.05 -18.62 4.04
CA SER A 100 -5.51 -19.95 4.43
C SER A 100 -4.41 -20.74 5.13
N ASP A 101 -4.77 -21.90 5.70
CA ASP A 101 -3.80 -22.82 6.29
C ASP A 101 -2.95 -22.13 7.39
N GLU A 102 -1.63 -22.26 7.30
CA GLU A 102 -0.68 -21.76 8.31
C GLU A 102 -0.05 -20.39 7.95
N GLY A 103 -0.25 -19.89 6.73
CA GLY A 103 0.36 -18.63 6.27
C GLY A 103 1.89 -18.67 6.16
N ASN A 104 2.46 -19.88 6.05
CA ASN A 104 3.90 -20.08 5.98
C ASN A 104 4.41 -20.11 4.53
N GLN A 105 3.56 -20.00 3.53
CA GLN A 105 3.97 -19.92 2.13
C GLN A 105 3.21 -18.79 1.44
N ASN A 106 3.83 -18.12 0.47
CA ASN A 106 3.14 -17.05 -0.27
C ASN A 106 1.84 -17.55 -0.92
N GLY A 107 1.80 -18.83 -1.33
CA GLY A 107 0.61 -19.46 -1.90
C GLY A 107 -0.61 -19.51 -0.99
N ASP A 108 -0.42 -19.37 0.33
CA ASP A 108 -1.48 -19.40 1.33
C ASP A 108 -2.25 -18.08 1.37
N TYR A 109 -1.64 -16.97 0.94
CA TYR A 109 -2.21 -15.63 1.04
C TYR A 109 -3.17 -15.33 -0.10
N PHE A 110 -4.34 -14.79 0.24
CA PHE A 110 -5.40 -14.53 -0.75
C PHE A 110 -5.02 -13.49 -1.79
N ALA A 111 -4.14 -12.53 -1.43
CA ALA A 111 -3.62 -11.52 -2.34
C ALA A 111 -2.59 -12.08 -3.34
N TYR A 112 -1.90 -13.17 -3.02
CA TYR A 112 -0.82 -13.68 -3.87
C TYR A 112 -1.33 -14.10 -5.25
N LYS A 113 -0.57 -13.79 -6.30
CA LYS A 113 -0.91 -14.05 -7.72
C LYS A 113 -2.14 -13.31 -8.26
N GLN A 114 -2.80 -12.47 -7.46
CA GLN A 114 -3.90 -11.65 -7.94
C GLN A 114 -3.41 -10.58 -8.92
N ASN A 115 -4.27 -10.20 -9.86
CA ASN A 115 -3.93 -9.27 -10.92
C ASN A 115 -3.79 -7.84 -10.40
N ILE A 116 -2.74 -7.17 -10.87
CA ILE A 116 -2.47 -5.76 -10.57
C ILE A 116 -2.53 -4.99 -11.88
N VAL A 117 -3.31 -3.92 -11.88
CA VAL A 117 -3.67 -3.17 -13.09
C VAL A 117 -3.21 -1.72 -13.03
N ALA A 118 -3.12 -1.09 -14.19
CA ALA A 118 -2.73 0.31 -14.29
C ALA A 118 -3.76 1.22 -13.62
N PRO A 119 -3.39 1.99 -12.58
CA PRO A 119 -4.32 2.84 -11.82
C PRO A 119 -4.81 4.02 -12.66
N ARG A 120 -4.03 4.40 -13.69
CA ARG A 120 -4.30 5.48 -14.62
C ARG A 120 -3.56 5.23 -15.93
N SER A 121 -4.08 5.73 -17.05
CA SER A 121 -3.35 5.74 -18.32
C SER A 121 -2.03 6.52 -18.19
N GLY A 122 -0.97 6.05 -18.83
CA GLY A 122 0.34 6.67 -18.72
C GLY A 122 1.40 5.92 -19.51
N VAL A 123 2.66 6.35 -19.33
CA VAL A 123 3.83 5.72 -19.94
C VAL A 123 4.66 5.07 -18.85
N VAL A 124 4.98 3.79 -18.98
CA VAL A 124 5.89 3.09 -18.08
C VAL A 124 7.28 3.68 -18.24
N VAL A 125 7.91 4.10 -17.14
CA VAL A 125 9.24 4.74 -17.17
C VAL A 125 10.33 3.91 -16.50
N ASP A 126 9.98 3.04 -15.56
CA ASP A 126 10.92 2.11 -14.95
C ASP A 126 10.22 0.82 -14.49
N VAL A 127 10.95 -0.30 -14.53
CA VAL A 127 10.45 -1.63 -14.16
C VAL A 127 11.58 -2.44 -13.53
N ARG A 128 11.27 -3.09 -12.40
CA ARG A 128 12.08 -4.16 -11.82
C ARG A 128 11.24 -5.43 -11.69
N ASN A 129 11.71 -6.56 -12.22
CA ASN A 129 10.88 -7.77 -12.34
C ASN A 129 11.57 -9.09 -11.92
N SER A 130 12.80 -9.04 -11.39
CA SER A 130 13.60 -10.25 -11.10
C SER A 130 13.91 -10.50 -9.62
N ILE A 131 13.40 -9.66 -8.71
CA ILE A 131 13.61 -9.84 -7.28
C ILE A 131 12.75 -11.00 -6.81
N LYS A 132 13.34 -11.94 -6.08
CA LYS A 132 12.60 -13.09 -5.55
C LYS A 132 11.58 -12.64 -4.50
N ASP A 133 10.47 -13.36 -4.42
CA ASP A 133 9.56 -13.21 -3.29
C ASP A 133 10.27 -13.64 -2.00
N ASN A 134 9.88 -13.00 -0.91
CA ASN A 134 10.31 -13.37 0.41
C ASN A 134 9.61 -14.64 0.89
N GLN A 135 10.19 -15.26 1.90
CA GLN A 135 9.46 -16.14 2.81
C GLN A 135 8.55 -15.27 3.69
N PRO A 136 7.24 -15.55 3.83
CA PRO A 136 6.38 -14.79 4.73
C PRO A 136 6.98 -14.61 6.12
N GLY A 137 6.90 -13.39 6.65
CA GLY A 137 7.50 -12.95 7.91
C GLY A 137 8.96 -12.49 7.83
N VAL A 138 9.65 -12.70 6.70
CA VAL A 138 11.05 -12.26 6.50
C VAL A 138 11.10 -11.21 5.41
N MET A 139 11.73 -10.05 5.65
CA MET A 139 11.73 -8.93 4.70
C MET A 139 13.11 -8.76 4.04
N ASN A 140 13.13 -8.30 2.78
CA ASN A 140 14.36 -7.93 2.08
C ASN A 140 14.65 -6.44 2.25
N GLU A 141 15.42 -6.11 3.28
CA GLU A 141 15.82 -4.73 3.63
C GLU A 141 16.76 -4.08 2.61
N LYS A 142 17.39 -4.86 1.72
CA LYS A 142 18.33 -4.33 0.72
C LYS A 142 17.65 -3.83 -0.54
N GLN A 143 16.45 -4.35 -0.84
CA GLN A 143 15.73 -4.07 -2.09
C GLN A 143 14.31 -3.64 -1.74
N LEU A 144 14.18 -2.47 -1.13
CA LEU A 144 12.95 -2.04 -0.46
C LEU A 144 11.68 -2.17 -1.32
N LEU A 145 11.73 -1.76 -2.59
CA LEU A 145 10.59 -1.85 -3.51
C LEU A 145 10.33 -3.26 -4.05
N GLY A 146 11.30 -4.16 -3.98
CA GLY A 146 11.23 -5.46 -4.65
C GLY A 146 11.07 -5.31 -6.16
N ASN A 147 10.06 -5.98 -6.72
CA ASN A 147 9.62 -5.78 -8.09
C ASN A 147 8.58 -4.67 -8.14
N TYR A 148 8.70 -3.76 -9.11
CA TYR A 148 7.88 -2.56 -9.20
C TYR A 148 7.67 -2.11 -10.64
N VAL A 149 6.65 -1.26 -10.80
CA VAL A 149 6.37 -0.50 -12.02
C VAL A 149 6.23 0.98 -11.65
N ILE A 150 7.00 1.85 -12.32
CA ILE A 150 6.83 3.31 -12.22
C ILE A 150 6.25 3.81 -13.55
N MET A 151 5.20 4.62 -13.45
CA MET A 151 4.51 5.20 -14.62
C MET A 151 4.47 6.71 -14.52
N ARG A 152 4.63 7.41 -15.65
CA ARG A 152 4.46 8.85 -15.79
C ARG A 152 3.07 9.18 -16.30
N HIS A 153 2.41 10.15 -15.67
CA HIS A 153 1.06 10.60 -16.03
C HIS A 153 1.01 12.06 -16.51
N GLY A 154 2.00 12.87 -16.14
CA GLY A 154 2.14 14.26 -16.56
C GLY A 154 3.45 14.87 -16.08
N GLU A 155 3.51 16.19 -16.03
CA GLU A 155 4.64 16.90 -15.46
C GLU A 155 4.69 16.67 -13.94
N GLN A 156 5.85 16.22 -13.44
CA GLN A 156 6.09 15.96 -12.02
C GLN A 156 4.99 15.10 -11.36
N GLU A 157 4.53 14.07 -12.07
CA GLU A 157 3.50 13.16 -11.56
C GLU A 157 3.70 11.75 -12.07
N TYR A 158 4.04 10.88 -11.12
CA TYR A 158 4.37 9.48 -11.34
C TYR A 158 3.62 8.62 -10.35
N SER A 159 3.15 7.44 -10.78
CA SER A 159 2.71 6.40 -9.85
C SER A 159 3.81 5.35 -9.69
N LEU A 160 3.96 4.84 -8.47
CA LEU A 160 4.76 3.66 -8.17
C LEU A 160 3.86 2.58 -7.59
N ILE A 161 4.01 1.36 -8.12
CA ILE A 161 3.39 0.15 -7.60
C ILE A 161 4.52 -0.84 -7.32
N ALA A 162 4.54 -1.45 -6.13
CA ALA A 162 5.65 -2.29 -5.68
C ALA A 162 5.18 -3.65 -5.12
N HIS A 163 6.14 -4.51 -4.82
CA HIS A 163 5.97 -5.86 -4.28
C HIS A 163 5.34 -6.87 -5.27
N PHE A 164 5.53 -6.67 -6.57
CA PHE A 164 5.09 -7.63 -7.59
C PHE A 164 5.75 -9.01 -7.44
N MET A 165 5.06 -10.03 -7.93
CA MET A 165 5.59 -11.40 -8.04
C MET A 165 6.73 -11.43 -9.07
N PRO A 166 7.82 -12.18 -8.82
CA PRO A 166 8.94 -12.30 -9.74
C PRO A 166 8.49 -12.76 -11.12
N ASN A 167 9.02 -12.09 -12.15
CA ASN A 167 8.77 -12.37 -13.56
C ASN A 167 7.28 -12.29 -13.96
N SER A 168 6.46 -11.57 -13.19
CA SER A 168 5.03 -11.41 -13.49
C SER A 168 4.69 -10.12 -14.21
N ILE A 169 5.57 -9.12 -14.17
CA ILE A 169 5.33 -7.82 -14.83
C ILE A 169 5.39 -8.03 -16.35
N LEU A 170 4.33 -7.61 -17.05
CA LEU A 170 4.11 -7.81 -18.48
C LEU A 170 4.46 -6.59 -19.34
N VAL A 171 4.72 -5.45 -18.70
CA VAL A 171 4.99 -4.19 -19.36
C VAL A 171 6.47 -3.83 -19.33
N THR A 172 6.93 -3.03 -20.29
CA THR A 172 8.32 -2.57 -20.36
C THR A 172 8.42 -1.04 -20.37
N PRO A 173 9.56 -0.47 -19.92
CA PRO A 173 9.81 0.96 -20.05
C PRO A 173 9.58 1.47 -21.49
N GLY A 174 8.95 2.64 -21.62
CA GLY A 174 8.52 3.24 -22.88
C GLY A 174 7.11 2.83 -23.34
N GLN A 175 6.53 1.76 -22.79
CA GLN A 175 5.19 1.31 -23.15
C GLN A 175 4.12 2.26 -22.63
N SER A 176 3.18 2.64 -23.50
CA SER A 176 1.95 3.29 -23.10
C SER A 176 0.91 2.27 -22.68
N VAL A 177 0.25 2.50 -21.56
CA VAL A 177 -0.82 1.65 -21.02
C VAL A 177 -2.06 2.49 -20.74
N LYS A 178 -3.23 1.86 -20.81
CA LYS A 178 -4.52 2.43 -20.42
C LYS A 178 -4.85 2.05 -18.99
N SER A 179 -5.61 2.91 -18.32
CA SER A 179 -6.19 2.58 -17.01
C SER A 179 -6.98 1.27 -17.06
N GLY A 180 -6.62 0.32 -16.19
CA GLY A 180 -7.17 -1.04 -16.14
C GLY A 180 -6.33 -2.09 -16.88
N ASP A 181 -5.31 -1.71 -17.66
CA ASP A 181 -4.43 -2.68 -18.32
C ASP A 181 -3.67 -3.51 -17.27
N LEU A 182 -3.56 -4.82 -17.51
CA LEU A 182 -2.82 -5.73 -16.64
C LEU A 182 -1.32 -5.38 -16.65
N LEU A 183 -0.78 -5.08 -15.47
CA LEU A 183 0.64 -4.79 -15.29
C LEU A 183 1.41 -6.04 -14.87
N GLY A 184 0.84 -6.85 -13.99
CA GLY A 184 1.48 -8.04 -13.45
C GLY A 184 0.66 -8.66 -12.33
N LYS A 185 1.34 -9.38 -11.42
CA LYS A 185 0.68 -10.06 -10.31
C LYS A 185 1.25 -9.66 -8.96
N CYS A 186 0.41 -9.65 -7.94
CA CYS A 186 0.81 -9.45 -6.55
C CYS A 186 1.79 -10.53 -6.10
N GLY A 187 2.89 -10.08 -5.50
CA GLY A 187 3.92 -10.94 -4.91
C GLY A 187 4.16 -10.56 -3.47
N ASN A 188 5.37 -10.86 -2.99
CA ASN A 188 5.89 -10.55 -1.67
C ASN A 188 7.38 -10.21 -1.76
N SER A 189 7.79 -9.48 -2.80
CA SER A 189 9.19 -9.11 -3.01
C SER A 189 9.55 -7.80 -2.32
N GLY A 190 10.80 -7.66 -1.86
CA GLY A 190 11.30 -6.42 -1.26
C GLY A 190 11.03 -6.28 0.23
N HIS A 191 10.79 -5.07 0.72
CA HIS A 191 10.50 -4.83 2.14
C HIS A 191 9.02 -5.11 2.45
N SER A 192 8.63 -6.36 2.22
CA SER A 192 7.28 -6.88 2.35
C SER A 192 7.29 -8.12 3.24
N SER A 193 6.45 -8.16 4.27
CA SER A 193 6.35 -9.29 5.21
C SER A 193 5.34 -10.35 4.76
N GLU A 194 4.33 -9.97 4.00
CA GLU A 194 3.32 -10.86 3.42
C GLU A 194 2.88 -10.35 2.04
N PRO A 195 2.30 -11.20 1.17
CA PRO A 195 1.75 -10.76 -0.10
C PRO A 195 0.76 -9.59 0.02
N HIS A 196 1.15 -8.44 -0.53
CA HIS A 196 0.35 -7.22 -0.61
C HIS A 196 0.88 -6.33 -1.75
N ILE A 197 0.17 -5.25 -2.08
CA ILE A 197 0.63 -4.24 -3.02
C ILE A 197 0.75 -2.89 -2.35
N HIS A 198 1.90 -2.27 -2.56
CA HIS A 198 2.14 -0.88 -2.23
C HIS A 198 1.82 0.01 -3.44
N PHE A 199 1.11 1.12 -3.22
CA PHE A 199 0.73 2.09 -4.24
C PHE A 199 0.92 3.52 -3.76
N GLN A 200 1.61 4.34 -4.55
CA GLN A 200 1.77 5.76 -4.27
C GLN A 200 1.79 6.61 -5.54
N VAL A 201 1.54 7.91 -5.38
CA VAL A 201 1.78 8.94 -6.39
C VAL A 201 2.84 9.92 -5.86
N MET A 202 3.76 10.33 -6.73
CA MET A 202 4.95 11.11 -6.37
C MET A 202 5.41 12.08 -7.47
N THR A 203 6.30 13.01 -7.12
CA THR A 203 6.76 14.08 -8.02
C THR A 203 7.81 13.66 -9.04
N THR A 204 8.64 12.66 -8.74
CA THR A 204 9.72 12.23 -9.62
C THR A 204 9.79 10.70 -9.66
N PRO A 205 10.37 10.09 -10.72
CA PRO A 205 10.51 8.64 -10.80
C PRO A 205 11.68 8.09 -9.96
N LEU A 206 12.50 8.98 -9.38
CA LEU A 206 13.66 8.63 -8.57
C LEU A 206 13.31 8.84 -7.10
N LEU A 207 13.46 7.80 -6.27
CA LEU A 207 13.28 7.91 -4.82
C LEU A 207 14.49 8.58 -4.16
N SER A 208 14.70 9.86 -4.46
CA SER A 208 15.67 10.74 -3.80
C SER A 208 14.99 11.58 -2.71
N GLU A 209 15.79 12.37 -1.99
CA GLU A 209 15.29 13.32 -0.96
C GLU A 209 14.32 14.36 -1.53
N ASP A 210 14.44 14.69 -2.82
CA ASP A 210 13.56 15.63 -3.53
C ASP A 210 12.22 15.02 -3.99
N CYS A 211 12.04 13.71 -3.80
CA CYS A 211 10.81 13.03 -4.17
C CYS A 211 9.75 13.25 -3.10
N LEU A 212 8.65 13.91 -3.50
CA LEU A 212 7.53 14.21 -2.62
C LEU A 212 6.32 13.37 -3.02
N SER A 213 5.62 12.83 -2.02
CA SER A 213 4.34 12.16 -2.20
C SER A 213 3.24 13.17 -2.56
N LYS A 214 2.32 12.76 -3.43
CA LYS A 214 1.10 13.52 -3.76
C LYS A 214 -0.10 12.81 -3.18
N LYS A 215 -0.98 13.54 -2.48
CA LYS A 215 -2.24 12.98 -1.97
C LYS A 215 -3.14 12.61 -3.15
N ILE A 216 -3.52 11.34 -3.21
CA ILE A 216 -4.18 10.76 -4.37
C ILE A 216 -5.65 11.20 -4.39
N LYS A 217 -6.09 11.81 -5.49
CA LYS A 217 -7.51 11.92 -5.81
C LYS A 217 -7.97 10.63 -6.48
N PHE A 218 -8.99 10.01 -5.95
CA PHE A 218 -9.58 8.82 -6.54
C PHE A 218 -10.79 9.17 -7.41
N GLU A 219 -10.96 8.43 -8.51
CA GLU A 219 -12.09 8.61 -9.43
C GLU A 219 -13.39 8.04 -8.84
N ASN A 220 -13.30 6.97 -8.05
CA ASN A 220 -14.43 6.17 -7.58
C ASN A 220 -14.51 6.02 -6.05
N LEU A 221 -13.64 6.71 -5.30
CA LEU A 221 -13.53 6.59 -3.84
C LEU A 221 -13.31 7.97 -3.22
N GLU A 222 -13.72 8.13 -1.97
CA GLU A 222 -13.46 9.34 -1.18
C GLU A 222 -12.46 9.02 -0.07
N ASP A 223 -11.21 9.46 -0.25
CA ASP A 223 -10.08 9.37 0.71
C ASP A 223 -10.01 8.07 1.54
N PRO A 224 -9.72 6.91 0.90
CA PRO A 224 -9.70 5.62 1.58
C PRO A 224 -8.81 5.56 2.81
N PHE A 225 -9.21 4.77 3.79
CA PHE A 225 -8.61 4.73 5.11
C PHE A 225 -8.29 3.31 5.56
N ILE A 226 -7.44 3.18 6.58
CA ILE A 226 -7.11 1.86 7.16
C ILE A 226 -8.40 1.12 7.58
N GLY A 227 -8.53 -0.11 7.08
CA GLY A 227 -9.68 -0.99 7.30
C GLY A 227 -10.73 -0.97 6.19
N ASP A 228 -10.70 0.02 5.29
CA ASP A 228 -11.67 0.13 4.21
C ASP A 228 -11.49 -1.00 3.18
N ILE A 229 -12.62 -1.43 2.62
CA ILE A 229 -12.64 -2.28 1.43
C ILE A 229 -12.78 -1.38 0.22
N VAL A 230 -11.85 -1.50 -0.72
CA VAL A 230 -11.76 -0.67 -1.92
C VAL A 230 -11.72 -1.54 -3.18
N THR A 231 -12.20 -0.98 -4.29
CA THR A 231 -12.06 -1.58 -5.62
C THR A 231 -11.39 -0.59 -6.57
N GLY A 232 -10.75 -1.11 -7.62
CA GLY A 232 -10.19 -0.31 -8.69
C GLY A 232 -11.23 0.04 -9.75
N LYS A 233 -10.80 0.07 -11.00
CA LYS A 233 -11.67 0.34 -12.14
C LYS A 233 -12.49 -0.90 -12.46
N ASN A 234 -13.81 -0.80 -12.30
CA ASN A 234 -14.78 -1.83 -12.74
C ASN A 234 -14.94 -1.85 -14.26
#